data_AF-A0A1Q3UGQ6-F1
#
_entry.id   AF-A0A1Q3UGQ6-F1
#
_cell.length_a   1.000
_cell.length_b   1.000
_cell.length_c   1.000
_cell.angle_alpha   90.00
_cell.angle_beta   90.00
_cell.angle_gamma   90.00
#
_symmetry.space_group_name_H-M   'P 1'
#
loop_
_entity.id
_entity.type
_entity.pdbx_description
1 polymer ?
#
loop_
_entity_poly.entity_id
_entity_poly.type
_entity_poly.pdbx_seq_one_letter_code
_entity_poly.pdbx_strand_id
1 'polypeptide(L)' 'MNLKRTFGTILTILGVVGLLYTGVQIIQHSGTPTTLVVVGIIAIIFFSTGISLIRGTKDEA' A
#
# COMPACT_ATOMS: atom_id res chain seq x y z
N MET A 1 -16.88 -1.66 13.97
CA MET A 1 -15.59 -2.04 13.34
C MET A 1 -14.48 -1.30 14.05
N ASN A 2 -13.41 -1.97 14.43
CA ASN A 2 -12.26 -1.33 15.06
C ASN A 2 -11.64 -0.31 14.10
N LEU A 3 -11.52 0.96 14.52
CA LEU A 3 -10.98 2.06 13.71
C LEU A 3 -9.60 1.70 13.13
N LYS A 4 -8.78 1.05 13.94
CA LYS A 4 -7.46 0.51 13.58
C LYS A 4 -7.53 -0.50 12.42
N ARG A 5 -8.55 -1.37 12.40
CA ARG A 5 -8.77 -2.35 11.32
C ARG A 5 -9.20 -1.65 10.03
N THR A 6 -10.12 -0.68 10.11
CA THR A 6 -10.59 0.07 8.94
C THR A 6 -9.45 0.86 8.28
N PHE A 7 -8.65 1.58 9.07
CA PHE A 7 -7.47 2.28 8.54
C PHE A 7 -6.46 1.32 7.91
N GLY A 8 -6.21 0.18 8.55
CA GLY A 8 -5.30 -0.84 8.03
C GLY A 8 -5.77 -1.39 6.67
N THR A 9 -7.07 -1.66 6.52
CA THR A 9 -7.66 -2.11 5.26
C THR A 9 -7.53 -1.05 4.17
N ILE A 10 -7.86 0.21 4.46
CA ILE A 10 -7.74 1.31 3.49
C ILE A 10 -6.28 1.46 3.05
N LEU A 11 -5.35 1.49 4.00
CA LEU A 11 -3.92 1.64 3.70
C LEU A 11 -3.37 0.47 2.88
N THR A 12 -3.84 -0.75 3.14
CA THR A 12 -3.46 -1.94 2.37
C THR A 12 -3.97 -1.84 0.92
N ILE A 13 -5.22 -1.42 0.72
CA ILE A 13 -5.79 -1.23 -0.63
C ILE A 13 -5.00 -0.16 -1.38
N LEU A 14 -4.70 0.98 -0.74
CA LEU A 14 -3.88 2.04 -1.35
C LEU A 14 -2.48 1.53 -1.72
N GLY A 15 -1.85 0.73 -0.86
CA GLY A 15 -0.56 0.09 -1.16
C GLY A 15 -0.64 -0.82 -2.38
N VAL A 16 -1.67 -1.67 -2.49
CA VAL A 16 -1.87 -2.53 -3.66
C VAL A 16 -2.06 -1.72 -4.94
N VAL A 17 -2.93 -0.70 -4.91
CA VAL A 17 -3.17 0.17 -6.07
C VAL A 17 -1.88 0.89 -6.50
N GLY A 18 -1.09 1.39 -5.55
CA GLY A 18 0.20 2.02 -5.83
C GLY A 18 1.20 1.07 -6.47
N LEU A 19 1.30 -0.17 -5.99
CA LEU A 19 2.16 -1.20 -6.58
C LEU A 19 1.75 -1.56 -8.00
N LEU A 20 0.44 -1.73 -8.23
CA LEU A 20 -0.09 -1.99 -9.57
C LEU A 20 0.19 -0.83 -10.52
N TYR A 21 -0.01 0.42 -10.06
CA TYR A 21 0.30 1.62 -10.84
C TYR A 21 1.78 1.66 -11.25
N THR A 22 2.70 1.50 -10.30
CA THR A 22 4.14 1.47 -10.59
C THR A 22 4.49 0.34 -11.56
N GLY A 23 3.93 -0.86 -11.39
CA GLY A 23 4.16 -1.99 -12.29
C GLY A 23 3.68 -1.71 -13.72
N VAL A 24 2.49 -1.14 -13.87
CA VAL A 24 1.95 -0.78 -15.20
C VAL A 24 2.82 0.25 -15.90
N GLN A 25 3.25 1.30 -15.20
CA GLN A 25 4.13 2.34 -15.77
C GLN A 25 5.47 1.75 -16.23
N ILE A 26 6.08 0.87 -15.43
CA ILE A 26 7.32 0.18 -15.81
C ILE A 26 7.12 -0.67 -17.06
N ILE A 27 6.06 -1.49 -17.12
CA ILE A 27 5.76 -2.36 -18.28
C ILE A 27 5.57 -1.51 -19.55
N GLN A 28 4.87 -0.39 -19.44
CA GLN A 28 4.59 0.52 -20.54
C GLN A 28 5.78 1.41 -20.91
N HIS A 29 6.93 1.29 -20.21
CA HIS A 29 8.09 2.17 -20.36
C HIS A 29 7.70 3.66 -20.27
N SER A 30 6.73 3.96 -19.41
CA SER A 30 6.17 5.29 -19.19
C SER A 30 6.53 5.82 -17.81
N GLY A 31 6.82 7.11 -17.72
CA GLY A 31 7.18 7.78 -16.47
C GLY A 31 8.69 7.84 -16.17
N THR A 32 9.06 8.80 -15.32
CA THR A 32 10.46 9.02 -14.92
C THR A 32 10.91 7.93 -13.93
N PRO A 33 12.05 7.25 -14.14
CA PRO A 33 12.49 6.14 -13.28
C PRO A 33 12.60 6.51 -11.80
N THR A 34 13.13 7.69 -11.48
CA THR A 34 13.25 8.18 -10.10
C THR A 34 11.87 8.34 -9.44
N THR A 35 10.90 8.87 -10.17
CA THR A 35 9.51 9.00 -9.69
C THR A 35 8.90 7.62 -9.42
N LEU A 36 9.07 6.67 -10.34
CA LEU A 36 8.52 5.31 -10.18
C LEU A 36 9.13 4.57 -9.00
N VAL A 37 10.43 4.73 -8.75
CA VAL A 37 11.11 4.17 -7.58
C VAL A 37 10.54 4.75 -6.28
N VAL A 38 10.39 6.08 -6.20
CA VAL A 38 9.83 6.74 -5.02
C VAL A 38 8.40 6.27 -4.77
N VAL A 39 7.54 6.28 -5.79
CA VAL A 39 6.14 5.83 -5.69
C VAL A 39 6.06 4.35 -5.30
N GLY A 40 6.91 3.50 -5.90
CA GLY A 40 6.98 2.07 -5.58
C GLY A 40 7.37 1.82 -4.12
N ILE A 41 8.39 2.51 -3.61
CA ILE A 41 8.81 2.39 -2.21
C ILE A 41 7.68 2.82 -1.26
N ILE A 42 7.02 3.95 -1.54
CA ILE A 42 5.88 4.43 -0.73
C ILE A 42 4.75 3.39 -0.73
N ALA A 43 4.43 2.80 -1.89
CA ALA A 43 3.39 1.79 -2.00
C ALA A 43 3.72 0.53 -1.18
N ILE A 44 4.98 0.08 -1.19
CA ILE A 44 5.47 -1.02 -0.34
C ILE A 44 5.29 -0.67 1.15
N ILE A 45 5.69 0.53 1.56
CA ILE A 45 5.57 1.00 2.94
C ILE A 45 4.09 0.99 3.36
N PHE A 46 3.19 1.53 2.54
CA PHE A 46 1.76 1.56 2.82
C PHE A 46 1.19 0.15 2.95
N PHE A 47 1.51 -0.74 2.01
CA PHE A 47 1.06 -2.13 2.05
C PHE A 47 1.51 -2.86 3.31
N SER A 48 2.81 -2.79 3.63
CA SER A 48 3.39 -3.43 4.82
C SER A 48 2.79 -2.88 6.12
N THR A 49 2.66 -1.55 6.20
CA THR A 49 2.09 -0.87 7.37
C THR A 49 0.61 -1.20 7.55
N GLY A 50 -0.17 -1.23 6.46
CA GLY A 50 -1.59 -1.59 6.48
C GLY A 50 -1.81 -3.01 7.01
N ILE A 51 -1.03 -3.97 6.51
CA ILE A 51 -1.07 -5.36 6.99
C ILE A 51 -0.67 -5.46 8.45
N SER A 52 0.38 -4.76 8.88
CA SER A 52 0.82 -4.74 10.29
C SER A 52 -0.29 -4.22 11.20
N LEU A 53 -1.00 -3.18 10.78
CA LEU A 53 -2.09 -2.58 11.54
C LEU A 53 -3.29 -3.51 11.69
N ILE A 54 -3.63 -4.27 10.63
CA ILE A 54 -4.68 -5.30 10.65
C ILE A 54 -4.27 -6.47 11.55
N ARG A 55 -3.03 -6.96 11.45
CA ARG A 55 -2.53 -8.06 12.29
C ARG A 55 -2.48 -7.71 13.77
N GLY A 56 -2.26 -6.43 14.08
CA GLY A 56 -2.23 -5.89 15.44
C GLY A 56 -3.59 -5.55 16.03
N THR A 57 -4.71 -5.91 15.39
CA THR A 57 -6.05 -5.84 15.99
C THR A 57 -6.46 -7.22 16.50
N LYS A 58 -6.49 -7.41 17.81
CA LYS A 58 -7.39 -8.40 18.42
C LYS A 58 -8.79 -7.79 18.40
N ASP A 59 -9.79 -8.56 18.01
CA ASP A 59 -11.18 -8.16 18.22
C ASP A 59 -11.40 -8.17 19.74
N GLU A 60 -11.36 -6.99 20.36
CA GLU A 60 -11.92 -6.80 21.69
C GLU A 60 -13.44 -6.94 21.54
N ALA A 61 -13.97 -8.03 22.08
CA ALA A 61 -15.40 -8.31 22.17
C ALA A 61 -15.92 -7.87 23.53
#